data_AF-A0A0J1EZJ8-F1
#
_entry.id   AF-A0A0J1EZJ8-F1
#
_cell.length_a   1.000
_cell.length_b   1.000
_cell.length_c   1.000
_cell.angle_alpha   90.00
_cell.angle_beta   90.00
_cell.angle_gamma   90.00
#
_symmetry.space_group_name_H-M   'P 1'
#
loop_
_entity.id
_entity.type
_entity.pdbx_description
1 polymer ?
#
loop_
_entity_poly.entity_id
_entity_poly.type
_entity_poly.pdbx_seq_one_letter_code
_entity_poly.pdbx_strand_id
1 'polypeptide(L)'
;MSAPHPHASADVRAHHDFDPAASSLRGEADPRVLAELQSIRGTIDNIDAALVHLLAERFKATQRVGVLKATHGLPAGDPDRETAQIGRLRALAASAQLDPEFAEKFLNFIISEVIRHHVAISEDHRRQDPDES
;
A
#
# COMPACT_ATOMS: atom_id res chain seq x y z
N MET A 1 5.42 32.66 2.45
CA MET A 1 5.93 31.82 3.55
C MET A 1 5.39 30.42 3.32
N SER A 2 6.21 29.51 2.78
CA SER A 2 5.79 28.12 2.53
C SER A 2 5.73 27.36 3.85
N ALA A 3 4.57 26.78 4.15
CA ALA A 3 4.40 25.87 5.28
C ALA A 3 5.22 24.58 5.04
N PRO A 4 5.84 24.00 6.09
CA PRO A 4 6.60 22.76 5.95
C PRO A 4 5.64 21.59 5.72
N HIS A 5 5.99 20.71 4.77
CA HIS A 5 5.28 19.45 4.53
C HIS A 5 5.49 18.48 5.72
N PRO A 6 4.43 17.95 6.34
CA PRO A 6 4.52 17.17 7.59
C PRO A 6 4.99 15.71 7.41
N HIS A 7 5.28 15.25 6.19
CA HIS A 7 5.52 13.83 5.93
C HIS A 7 6.97 13.34 6.06
N ALA A 8 7.98 14.22 5.98
CA ALA A 8 9.38 13.78 5.95
C ALA A 8 9.92 13.29 7.32
N SER A 9 9.32 13.71 8.43
CA SER A 9 9.87 13.46 9.78
C SER A 9 9.41 12.13 10.41
N ALA A 10 8.37 11.49 9.87
CA ALA A 10 7.84 10.23 10.39
C ALA A 10 8.60 9.00 9.86
N ASP A 11 8.98 9.02 8.57
CA ASP A 11 9.69 7.93 7.90
C ASP A 11 11.04 7.60 8.55
N VAL A 12 11.78 8.62 8.99
CA VAL A 12 13.10 8.40 9.63
C VAL A 12 12.98 7.73 11.00
N ARG A 13 11.86 7.90 11.72
CA ARG A 13 11.68 7.37 13.07
C ARG A 13 11.27 5.90 13.07
N ALA A 14 10.46 5.45 12.10
CA ALA A 14 10.01 4.06 12.02
C ALA A 14 11.16 3.06 11.78
N HIS A 15 12.21 3.49 11.04
CA HIS A 15 13.40 2.66 10.82
C HIS A 15 14.30 2.51 12.05
N HIS A 16 14.18 3.38 13.07
CA HIS A 16 15.12 3.43 14.19
C HIS A 16 14.88 2.34 15.27
N ASP A 17 13.68 1.75 15.31
CA ASP A 17 13.29 0.73 16.30
C ASP A 17 13.36 -0.71 15.75
N PHE A 18 13.69 -0.88 14.46
CA PHE A 18 13.82 -2.19 13.83
C PHE A 18 15.23 -2.77 14.07
N ASP A 19 15.32 -4.01 14.59
CA ASP A 19 16.57 -4.76 14.70
C ASP A 19 16.77 -5.64 13.45
N PRO A 20 17.63 -5.25 12.48
CA PRO A 20 17.88 -6.02 11.26
C PRO A 20 18.64 -7.33 11.52
N ALA A 21 19.18 -7.52 12.72
CA ALA A 21 19.87 -8.74 13.12
C ALA A 21 18.97 -9.68 13.95
N ALA A 22 17.69 -9.34 14.18
CA ALA A 22 16.78 -10.15 14.97
C ALA A 22 16.63 -11.55 14.37
N SER A 23 16.97 -12.58 15.14
CA SER A 23 16.80 -13.97 14.72
C SER A 23 16.76 -14.92 15.91
N SER A 24 15.77 -15.81 15.91
CA SER A 24 15.69 -16.94 16.83
C SER A 24 16.72 -18.04 16.55
N LEU A 25 17.39 -18.02 15.40
CA LEU A 25 18.33 -19.06 14.96
C LEU A 25 19.75 -18.88 15.52
N ARG A 26 19.98 -17.87 16.37
CA ARG A 26 21.30 -17.60 16.95
C ARG A 26 21.73 -18.75 17.85
N GLY A 27 22.89 -19.33 17.56
CA GLY A 27 23.43 -20.50 18.28
C GLY A 27 22.94 -21.86 17.75
N GLU A 28 21.98 -21.88 16.82
CA GLU A 28 21.48 -23.10 16.17
C GLU A 28 22.13 -23.35 14.80
N ALA A 29 22.54 -22.28 14.10
CA ALA A 29 23.11 -22.34 12.76
C ALA A 29 24.58 -21.89 12.71
N ASP A 30 25.30 -22.33 11.66
CA ASP A 30 26.65 -21.87 11.35
C ASP A 30 26.69 -20.33 11.23
N PRO A 31 27.64 -19.64 11.89
CA PRO A 31 27.79 -18.19 11.79
C PRO A 31 27.86 -17.65 10.35
N ARG A 32 28.42 -18.41 9.41
CA ARG A 32 28.48 -18.00 7.98
C ARG A 32 27.10 -18.00 7.34
N VAL A 33 26.27 -18.99 7.65
CA VAL A 33 24.88 -19.06 7.18
C VAL A 33 24.06 -17.92 7.76
N LEU A 34 24.26 -17.59 9.04
CA LEU A 34 23.58 -16.44 9.67
C LEU A 34 23.97 -15.11 9.02
N ALA A 35 25.24 -14.93 8.65
CA ALA A 35 25.70 -13.73 7.96
C ALA A 35 25.09 -13.60 6.55
N GLU A 36 25.04 -14.69 5.78
CA GLU A 36 24.39 -14.70 4.46
C GLU A 36 22.89 -14.43 4.56
N LEU A 37 22.22 -15.06 5.53
CA LEU A 37 20.80 -14.83 5.81
C LEU A 37 20.52 -13.36 6.17
N GLN A 38 21.38 -12.74 6.97
CA GLN A 38 21.27 -11.33 7.31
C GLN A 38 21.42 -10.44 6.06
N SER A 39 22.36 -10.76 5.17
CA SER A 39 22.54 -10.01 3.91
C SER A 39 21.31 -10.10 3.00
N ILE A 40 20.73 -11.30 2.87
CA ILE A 40 19.51 -11.49 2.06
C ILE A 40 18.34 -10.73 2.69
N ARG A 41 18.17 -10.81 4.01
CA ARG A 41 17.12 -10.08 4.74
C ARG A 41 17.25 -8.57 4.60
N GLY A 42 18.46 -8.02 4.63
CA GLY A 42 18.66 -6.60 4.34
C GLY A 42 18.18 -6.18 2.94
N THR A 43 18.22 -7.09 1.96
CA THR A 43 17.61 -6.83 0.64
C THR A 43 16.08 -6.84 0.71
N ILE A 44 15.49 -7.79 1.47
CA ILE A 44 14.05 -7.86 1.71
C ILE A 44 13.56 -6.58 2.40
N ASP A 45 14.23 -6.15 3.46
CA ASP A 45 13.85 -4.96 4.23
C ASP A 45 13.82 -3.69 3.33
N ASN A 46 14.79 -3.57 2.42
CA ASN A 46 14.82 -2.46 1.45
C ASN A 46 13.66 -2.53 0.44
N ILE A 47 13.31 -3.74 -0.03
CA ILE A 47 12.16 -3.94 -0.91
C ILE A 47 10.87 -3.58 -0.17
N ASP A 48 10.72 -4.01 1.08
CA ASP A 48 9.54 -3.74 1.90
C ASP A 48 9.37 -2.24 2.15
N ALA A 49 10.45 -1.51 2.44
CA ALA A 49 10.42 -0.05 2.56
C ALA A 49 9.93 0.61 1.25
N ALA A 50 10.46 0.17 0.10
CA ALA A 50 10.02 0.68 -1.20
C ALA A 50 8.53 0.36 -1.47
N LEU A 51 8.07 -0.85 -1.12
CA LEU A 51 6.67 -1.24 -1.26
C LEU A 51 5.74 -0.34 -0.44
N VAL A 52 6.10 -0.02 0.80
CA VAL A 52 5.31 0.89 1.66
C VAL A 52 5.22 2.28 1.04
N HIS A 53 6.33 2.85 0.56
CA HIS A 53 6.30 4.17 -0.10
C HIS A 53 5.45 4.16 -1.38
N LEU A 54 5.57 3.12 -2.21
CA LEU A 54 4.75 2.98 -3.43
C LEU A 54 3.26 2.85 -3.10
N LEU A 55 2.91 2.10 -2.05
CA LEU A 55 1.54 2.02 -1.56
C LEU A 55 1.04 3.37 -1.07
N ALA A 56 1.83 4.11 -0.30
CA ALA A 56 1.46 5.45 0.19
C ALA A 56 1.12 6.40 -0.98
N GLU A 57 1.96 6.44 -2.02
CA GLU A 57 1.68 7.23 -3.22
C GLU A 57 0.43 6.74 -3.97
N ARG A 58 0.25 5.42 -4.08
CA ARG A 58 -0.96 4.85 -4.67
C ARG A 58 -2.22 5.28 -3.90
N PHE A 59 -2.17 5.27 -2.57
CA PHE A 59 -3.29 5.68 -1.72
C PHE A 59 -3.61 7.17 -1.83
N LYS A 60 -2.59 8.05 -1.95
CA LYS A 60 -2.81 9.47 -2.25
C LYS A 60 -3.56 9.66 -3.57
N ALA A 61 -3.19 8.92 -4.61
CA ALA A 61 -3.88 8.99 -5.90
C ALA A 61 -5.35 8.51 -5.78
N THR A 62 -5.60 7.42 -5.05
CA THR A 62 -6.97 6.94 -4.84
C THR A 62 -7.80 7.89 -3.98
N GLN A 63 -7.23 8.53 -2.96
CA GLN A 63 -7.96 9.56 -2.18
C GLN A 63 -8.44 10.70 -3.08
N ARG A 64 -7.61 11.16 -4.02
CA ARG A 64 -8.01 12.17 -5.01
C ARG A 64 -9.15 11.68 -5.91
N VAL A 65 -9.13 10.41 -6.31
CA VAL A 65 -10.25 9.79 -7.03
C VAL A 65 -11.51 9.75 -6.17
N GLY A 66 -11.40 9.40 -4.89
CA GLY A 66 -12.50 9.38 -3.93
C GLY A 66 -13.14 10.75 -3.75
N VAL A 67 -12.33 11.81 -3.56
CA VAL A 67 -12.82 13.20 -3.48
C VAL A 67 -13.52 13.59 -4.77
N LEU A 68 -12.90 13.33 -5.93
CA LEU A 68 -13.50 13.64 -7.23
C LEU A 68 -14.86 12.94 -7.40
N LYS A 69 -14.94 11.65 -7.05
CA LYS A 69 -16.19 10.89 -7.10
C LYS A 69 -17.25 11.46 -6.16
N ALA A 70 -16.87 11.76 -4.92
CA ALA A 70 -17.78 12.33 -3.93
C ALA A 70 -18.38 13.67 -4.38
N THR A 71 -17.55 14.58 -4.89
CA THR A 71 -17.99 15.90 -5.40
C THR A 71 -18.96 15.81 -6.57
N HIS A 72 -18.97 14.70 -7.32
CA HIS A 72 -19.86 14.50 -8.46
C HIS A 72 -20.96 13.45 -8.19
N GLY A 73 -21.16 13.05 -6.93
CA GLY A 73 -22.18 12.04 -6.57
C GLY A 73 -21.95 10.66 -7.19
N LEU A 74 -20.71 10.31 -7.55
CA LEU A 74 -20.37 9.04 -8.20
C LEU A 74 -20.14 7.92 -7.17
N PRO A 75 -20.44 6.65 -7.51
CA PRO A 75 -20.24 5.52 -6.61
C PRO A 75 -18.76 5.28 -6.29
N ALA A 76 -18.48 4.85 -5.07
CA ALA A 76 -17.14 4.55 -4.56
C ALA A 76 -16.42 3.48 -5.41
N GLY A 77 -17.11 2.39 -5.73
CA GLY A 77 -16.64 1.29 -6.57
C GLY A 77 -16.86 1.53 -8.07
N ASP A 78 -16.22 0.69 -8.88
CA ASP A 78 -16.37 0.64 -10.34
C ASP A 78 -16.05 -0.80 -10.80
N PRO A 79 -17.05 -1.68 -10.89
CA PRO A 79 -16.84 -3.11 -11.12
C PRO A 79 -16.07 -3.44 -12.41
N ASP A 80 -16.30 -2.66 -13.47
CA ASP A 80 -15.61 -2.85 -14.76
C ASP A 80 -14.14 -2.46 -14.64
N ARG A 81 -13.86 -1.33 -13.97
CA ARG A 81 -12.49 -0.89 -13.69
C ARG A 81 -11.76 -1.86 -12.77
N GLU A 82 -12.43 -2.43 -11.77
CA GLU A 82 -11.88 -3.43 -10.86
C GLU A 82 -11.51 -4.72 -11.60
N THR A 83 -12.42 -5.24 -12.44
CA THR A 83 -12.20 -6.42 -13.28
C THR A 83 -11.00 -6.21 -14.23
N ALA A 84 -10.92 -5.05 -14.88
CA ALA A 84 -9.80 -4.72 -15.77
C ALA A 84 -8.46 -4.62 -15.01
N GLN A 85 -8.45 -4.11 -13.77
CA GLN A 85 -7.25 -4.06 -12.95
C GLN A 85 -6.76 -5.46 -12.57
N ILE A 86 -7.67 -6.35 -12.19
CA ILE A 86 -7.36 -7.74 -11.84
C ILE A 86 -6.74 -8.45 -13.04
N GLY A 87 -7.38 -8.38 -14.22
CA GLY A 87 -6.86 -9.00 -15.44
C GLY A 87 -5.46 -8.52 -15.80
N ARG A 88 -5.22 -7.20 -15.76
CA ARG A 88 -3.89 -6.63 -16.02
C ARG A 88 -2.85 -7.08 -14.99
N LEU A 89 -3.19 -7.10 -13.70
CA LEU A 89 -2.22 -7.45 -12.67
C LEU A 89 -1.86 -8.93 -12.67
N ARG A 90 -2.82 -9.82 -12.95
CA ARG A 90 -2.55 -11.25 -13.15
C ARG A 90 -1.54 -11.48 -14.29
N ALA A 91 -1.69 -10.76 -15.40
CA ALA A 91 -0.74 -10.83 -16.52
C ALA A 91 0.66 -10.33 -16.13
N LEU A 92 0.74 -9.21 -15.39
CA LEU A 92 2.01 -8.70 -14.88
C LEU A 92 2.68 -9.68 -13.91
N ALA A 93 1.92 -10.27 -13.00
CA ALA A 93 2.42 -11.26 -12.05
C ALA A 93 3.03 -12.47 -12.78
N ALA A 94 2.30 -13.03 -13.76
CA ALA A 94 2.81 -14.13 -14.58
C ALA A 94 4.13 -13.76 -15.29
N SER A 95 4.23 -12.55 -15.84
CA SER A 95 5.46 -12.09 -16.51
C SER A 95 6.65 -11.90 -15.57
N ALA A 96 6.38 -11.62 -14.30
CA ALA A 96 7.37 -11.42 -13.24
C ALA A 96 7.62 -12.69 -12.39
N GLN A 97 7.13 -13.85 -12.84
CA GLN A 97 7.23 -15.13 -12.13
C GLN A 97 6.63 -15.09 -10.70
N LEU A 98 5.66 -14.21 -10.49
CA LEU A 98 4.83 -14.16 -9.28
C LEU A 98 3.53 -14.93 -9.53
N ASP A 99 3.08 -15.69 -8.54
CA ASP A 99 1.80 -16.40 -8.60
C ASP A 99 0.63 -15.43 -8.89
N PRO A 100 -0.08 -15.60 -10.02
CA PRO A 100 -1.23 -14.75 -10.35
C PRO A 100 -2.36 -14.81 -9.33
N GLU A 101 -2.55 -15.92 -8.63
CA GLU A 101 -3.58 -16.02 -7.58
C GLU A 101 -3.20 -15.20 -6.35
N PHE A 102 -1.94 -15.26 -5.93
CA PHE A 102 -1.43 -14.38 -4.88
C PHE A 102 -1.56 -12.90 -5.26
N ALA A 103 -1.18 -12.51 -6.48
CA ALA A 103 -1.29 -11.14 -6.95
C ALA A 103 -2.73 -10.62 -6.95
N GLU A 104 -3.68 -11.47 -7.35
CA GLU A 104 -5.10 -11.16 -7.30
C GLU A 104 -5.61 -10.98 -5.85
N LYS A 105 -5.27 -11.89 -4.94
CA LYS A 105 -5.63 -11.76 -3.52
C LYS A 105 -5.10 -10.47 -2.91
N PHE A 106 -3.84 -10.14 -3.19
CA PHE A 106 -3.23 -8.88 -2.73
C PHE A 106 -3.95 -7.66 -3.31
N LEU A 107 -4.28 -7.67 -4.61
CA LEU A 107 -5.00 -6.56 -5.23
C LEU A 107 -6.42 -6.40 -4.70
N ASN A 108 -7.15 -7.50 -4.50
CA ASN A 108 -8.50 -7.47 -3.93
C ASN A 108 -8.49 -6.86 -2.53
N PHE A 109 -7.49 -7.17 -1.71
CA PHE A 109 -7.28 -6.53 -0.41
C PHE A 109 -7.11 -5.01 -0.56
N ILE A 110 -6.23 -4.57 -1.47
CA ILE A 110 -5.99 -3.15 -1.69
C ILE A 110 -7.23 -2.43 -2.26
N ILE A 111 -7.98 -3.03 -3.17
CA ILE A 111 -9.22 -2.47 -3.73
C ILE A 111 -10.26 -2.28 -2.63
N SER A 112 -10.43 -3.30 -1.78
CA SER A 112 -11.39 -3.25 -0.66
C SER A 112 -11.09 -2.06 0.26
N GLU A 113 -9.82 -1.82 0.56
CA GLU A 113 -9.38 -0.71 1.38
C GLU A 113 -9.60 0.66 0.71
N VAL A 114 -9.40 0.74 -0.61
CA VAL A 114 -9.70 1.96 -1.38
C VAL A 114 -11.19 2.29 -1.37
N ILE A 115 -12.05 1.28 -1.59
CA ILE A 115 -13.50 1.46 -1.57
C ILE A 115 -13.95 1.96 -0.19
N ARG A 116 -13.43 1.37 0.89
CA ARG A 116 -13.69 1.80 2.27
C ARG A 116 -13.36 3.29 2.47
N HIS A 117 -12.20 3.73 1.98
CA HIS A 117 -11.81 5.14 2.04
C HIS A 117 -12.71 6.06 1.21
N HIS A 118 -13.13 5.63 0.02
CA HIS A 118 -14.05 6.42 -0.81
C HIS A 118 -15.42 6.59 -0.15
N VAL A 119 -15.94 5.56 0.50
CA VAL A 119 -17.19 5.65 1.27
C VAL A 119 -17.05 6.71 2.37
N ALA A 120 -15.98 6.64 3.16
CA ALA A 120 -15.72 7.63 4.22
C ALA A 120 -15.63 9.06 3.67
N ILE A 121 -14.92 9.27 2.55
CA ILE A 121 -14.83 10.59 1.89
C ILE A 121 -16.21 11.08 1.42
N SER A 122 -17.04 10.19 0.88
CA SER A 122 -18.39 10.54 0.45
C SER A 122 -19.30 10.93 1.63
N GLU A 123 -19.21 10.21 2.75
CA GLU A 123 -19.92 10.53 3.98
C GLU A 123 -19.48 11.87 4.57
N ASP A 124 -18.18 12.15 4.56
CA ASP A 124 -17.62 13.44 5.00
C ASP A 124 -18.11 14.60 4.12
N HIS A 125 -18.09 14.41 2.80
CA HIS A 125 -18.58 15.42 1.85
C HIS A 125 -20.06 15.72 2.08
N ARG A 126 -20.91 14.71 2.27
CA ARG A 126 -22.35 14.90 2.52
C ARG A 126 -22.64 15.59 3.84
N ARG A 127 -21.80 15.39 4.86
CA ARG A 127 -21.91 16.11 6.14
C ARG A 127 -21.53 17.58 6.03
N GLN A 128 -20.67 17.94 5.07
CA GLN A 128 -20.21 19.31 4.87
C GLN A 128 -21.16 20.14 3.99
N ASP A 129 -21.95 19.49 3.12
CA ASP A 129 -22.95 20.14 2.26
C ASP A 129 -24.37 19.55 2.48
N PRO A 130 -25.11 20.00 3.51
CA PRO A 130 -26.43 19.47 3.83
C PRO A 130 -27.58 19.94 2.90
N ASP A 131 -27.33 20.92 2.03
CA ASP A 131 -28.37 21.62 1.24
C ASP A 131 -28.68 20.99 -0.15
N GLU A 132 -28.05 19.85 -0.51
CA GLU A 132 -28.25 19.15 -1.81
C GLU A 132 -29.16 17.91 -1.75
N SER A 133 -29.90 17.69 -0.64
CA SER A 133 -30.84 16.55 -0.49
C SER A 133 -32.25 16.81 -1.01
#